data_AF-A0A6N2ZNF0-F1
#
_entry.id   AF-A0A6N2ZNF0-F1
#
_cell.length_a   1.000
_cell.length_b   1.000
_cell.length_c   1.000
_cell.angle_alpha   90.00
_cell.angle_beta   90.00
_cell.angle_gamma   90.00
#
_symmetry.space_group_name_H-M   'P 1'
#
loop_
_entity.id
_entity.type
_entity.pdbx_description
1 polymer ?
#
loop_
_entity_poly.entity_id
_entity_poly.type
_entity_poly.pdbx_seq_one_letter_code
_entity_poly.pdbx_strand_id
1 'polypeptide(L)'
;MIQVFSHRTHIDQRTGETRVVFNSEIGEALTYEEAWGIICNHDLASAGRLLIAYKHDWETFNLGSRFPNFEWPENINFVYFTDEATSPVIPPSAYTEISVQELIRILKLPYRLENTEDTSSL
;
A
#
# COMPACT_ATOMS: atom_id res chain seq x y z
N MET A 1 -16.96 -7.70 -6.87
CA MET A 1 -16.59 -7.33 -5.48
C MET A 1 -15.08 -7.52 -5.33
N ILE A 2 -14.41 -6.70 -4.51
CA ILE A 2 -12.96 -6.73 -4.32
C ILE A 2 -12.67 -7.27 -2.92
N GLN A 3 -12.02 -8.42 -2.81
CA GLN A 3 -11.55 -8.93 -1.53
C GLN A 3 -10.12 -8.47 -1.29
N VAL A 4 -9.85 -7.94 -0.09
CA VAL A 4 -8.54 -7.44 0.32
C VAL A 4 -7.92 -8.43 1.29
N PHE A 5 -6.73 -8.91 0.96
CA PHE A 5 -5.99 -9.84 1.81
C PHE A 5 -4.68 -9.21 2.29
N SER A 6 -4.38 -9.41 3.57
CA SER A 6 -3.04 -9.20 4.12
C SER A 6 -2.32 -10.54 4.16
N HIS A 7 -1.03 -10.54 3.84
CA HIS A 7 -0.19 -11.71 3.98
C HIS A 7 1.06 -11.45 4.82
N ARG A 8 1.55 -12.47 5.52
CA ARG A 8 2.87 -12.42 6.17
C ARG A 8 3.82 -13.31 5.43
N THR A 9 4.92 -12.74 4.95
CA THR A 9 6.00 -13.51 4.34
C THR A 9 7.12 -13.80 5.33
N HIS A 10 7.72 -14.97 5.21
CA HIS A 10 8.90 -15.39 5.94
C HIS A 10 9.95 -15.84 4.93
N ILE A 11 11.18 -15.37 5.09
CA ILE A 11 12.31 -15.86 4.29
C ILE A 11 12.84 -17.12 4.96
N ASP A 12 12.68 -18.27 4.30
CA ASP A 12 13.31 -19.52 4.73
C ASP A 12 14.84 -19.31 4.74
N GLN A 13 15.43 -19.30 5.93
CA GLN A 13 16.87 -19.02 6.10
C GLN A 13 17.77 -20.08 5.47
N ARG A 14 17.25 -21.28 5.17
CA ARG A 14 18.01 -22.37 4.56
C ARG A 14 18.01 -22.28 3.04
N THR A 15 16.88 -21.91 2.43
CA THR A 15 16.73 -21.87 0.97
C THR A 15 16.81 -20.46 0.39
N GLY A 16 16.66 -19.43 1.21
CA GLY A 16 16.53 -18.03 0.78
C GLY A 16 15.16 -17.72 0.16
N GLU A 17 14.21 -18.65 0.18
CA GLU A 17 12.89 -18.48 -0.43
C GLU A 17 11.94 -17.69 0.47
N THR A 18 11.27 -16.70 -0.11
CA THR A 18 10.14 -16.01 0.53
C THR A 18 8.90 -16.90 0.46
N ARG A 19 8.35 -17.30 1.61
CA ARG A 19 7.11 -18.07 1.72
C ARG A 19 6.02 -17.26 2.39
N VAL A 20 4.80 -17.32 1.86
CA VAL A 20 3.61 -16.79 2.53
C VAL A 20 3.24 -17.74 3.66
N VAL A 21 3.28 -17.25 4.89
CA VAL A 21 2.98 -18.02 6.11
C VAL A 21 1.51 -17.86 6.52
N PHE A 22 0.97 -16.67 6.32
CA PHE A 22 -0.43 -16.36 6.61
C PHE A 22 -1.00 -15.53 5.47
N ASN A 23 -2.23 -15.84 5.09
CA ASN A 23 -3.02 -15.08 4.13
C ASN A 23 -4.40 -14.91 4.78
N SER A 24 -4.76 -13.68 5.14
CA SER A 24 -5.98 -13.37 5.87
C SER A 24 -6.77 -12.35 5.08
N GLU A 25 -8.04 -12.63 4.82
CA GLU A 25 -8.98 -11.64 4.34
C GLU A 25 -9.19 -10.60 5.44
N ILE A 26 -8.98 -9.33 5.11
CA ILE A 26 -9.08 -8.21 6.06
C ILE A 26 -10.26 -7.29 5.76
N GLY A 27 -10.91 -7.47 4.61
CA GLY A 27 -12.12 -6.75 4.27
C GLY A 27 -12.55 -6.94 2.82
N GLU A 28 -13.78 -6.55 2.56
CA GLU A 28 -14.40 -6.50 1.24
C GLU A 28 -14.63 -5.04 0.85
N ALA A 29 -14.43 -4.74 -0.43
CA ALA A 29 -14.63 -3.43 -1.02
C ALA A 29 -15.49 -3.52 -2.28
N LEU A 30 -16.37 -2.54 -2.45
CA LEU A 30 -17.16 -2.34 -3.67
C LEU A 30 -16.41 -1.46 -4.68
N THR A 31 -15.47 -0.62 -4.20
CA THR A 31 -14.66 0.27 -5.02
C THR A 31 -13.17 0.18 -4.70
N TYR A 32 -12.31 0.62 -5.62
CA TYR A 32 -10.87 0.69 -5.38
C TYR A 32 -10.47 1.75 -4.34
N GLU A 33 -11.30 2.77 -4.13
CA GLU A 33 -11.11 3.75 -3.06
C GLU A 33 -11.30 3.09 -1.68
N GLU A 34 -12.35 2.27 -1.54
CA GLU A 34 -12.57 1.48 -0.32
C GLU A 34 -11.44 0.48 -0.11
N ALA A 35 -11.00 -0.22 -1.16
CA ALA A 35 -9.88 -1.16 -1.06
C ALA A 35 -8.57 -0.47 -0.62
N TRP A 36 -8.28 0.71 -1.17
CA TRP A 36 -7.16 1.55 -0.73
C TRP A 36 -7.30 1.90 0.76
N GLY A 37 -8.48 2.36 1.17
CA GLY A 37 -8.77 2.71 2.56
C GLY A 37 -8.59 1.54 3.52
N ILE A 38 -9.07 0.34 3.16
CA ILE A 38 -8.88 -0.88 3.95
C ILE A 38 -7.39 -1.16 4.17
N ILE A 39 -6.59 -1.12 3.10
CA ILE A 39 -5.14 -1.36 3.19
C ILE A 39 -4.48 -0.34 4.11
N CYS A 40 -4.70 0.95 3.88
CA CYS A 40 -4.06 2.01 4.66
C CYS A 40 -4.46 1.95 6.14
N ASN A 41 -5.75 1.81 6.42
CA ASN A 41 -6.26 1.75 7.80
C ASN A 41 -5.76 0.52 8.54
N HIS A 42 -5.78 -0.65 7.88
CA HIS A 42 -5.27 -1.88 8.47
C HIS A 42 -3.78 -1.79 8.78
N ASP A 43 -2.97 -1.24 7.87
CA ASP A 43 -1.53 -1.13 8.06
C ASP A 43 -1.17 -0.13 9.18
N LEU A 44 -1.81 1.05 9.20
CA LEU A 44 -1.59 2.05 10.25
C LEU A 44 -2.04 1.56 11.64
N ALA A 45 -3.16 0.83 11.72
CA ALA A 45 -3.67 0.32 13.00
C ALA A 45 -2.85 -0.85 13.56
N SER A 46 -2.15 -1.60 12.71
CA SER A 46 -1.40 -2.80 13.11
C SER A 46 0.07 -2.55 13.43
N ALA A 47 0.48 -1.29 13.58
CA ALA A 47 1.90 -0.90 13.61
C ALA A 47 2.66 -1.48 12.40
N GLY A 48 2.03 -1.40 11.23
CA GLY A 48 2.55 -1.88 9.96
C GLY A 48 3.72 -1.03 9.45
N ARG A 49 3.94 -1.09 8.14
CA ARG A 49 5.07 -0.44 7.46
C ARG A 49 4.73 0.96 6.97
N LEU A 50 3.44 1.26 6.80
CA LEU A 50 2.93 2.47 6.19
C LEU A 50 3.14 3.66 7.12
N LEU A 51 3.78 4.68 6.58
CA LEU A 51 3.97 5.98 7.21
C LEU A 51 3.33 7.05 6.32
N ILE A 52 2.82 8.10 6.97
CA ILE A 52 2.30 9.29 6.30
C ILE A 52 3.25 10.44 6.62
N ALA A 53 3.73 11.11 5.58
CA ALA A 53 4.45 12.38 5.72
C ALA A 53 3.58 13.50 5.17
N TYR A 54 3.33 14.51 5.99
CA TYR A 54 2.74 15.76 5.51
C TYR A 54 3.84 16.66 4.95
N LYS A 55 3.45 17.55 4.04
CA LYS A 55 4.38 18.49 3.39
C LYS A 55 5.15 19.36 4.39
N HIS A 56 4.51 19.73 5.51
CA HIS A 56 5.16 20.51 6.57
C HIS A 56 6.21 19.72 7.36
N ASP A 57 6.15 18.39 7.35
CA ASP A 57 7.09 17.49 8.03
C ASP A 57 8.29 17.12 7.16
N TRP A 58 8.24 17.43 5.86
CA TRP A 58 9.20 16.94 4.86
C TRP A 58 10.64 17.33 5.17
N GLU A 59 10.86 18.60 5.50
CA GLU A 59 12.18 19.13 5.86
C GLU A 59 12.60 18.66 7.27
N THR A 60 11.66 18.61 8.21
CA THR A 60 11.91 18.19 9.60
C THR A 60 12.47 16.78 9.68
N PHE A 61 11.94 15.86 8.88
CA PHE A 61 12.41 14.49 8.79
C PHE A 61 13.49 14.28 7.70
N ASN A 62 13.99 15.36 7.09
CA ASN A 62 14.96 15.33 6.01
C ASN A 62 14.58 14.33 4.88
N LEU A 63 13.29 14.27 4.54
CA LEU A 63 12.78 13.33 3.54
C LEU A 63 13.22 13.70 2.13
N GLY A 64 13.61 14.95 1.89
CA GLY A 64 14.24 15.37 0.63
C GLY A 64 15.56 14.64 0.36
N SER A 65 16.39 14.41 1.39
CA SER A 65 17.61 13.61 1.22
C SER A 65 17.32 12.15 0.91
N ARG A 66 16.20 11.63 1.45
CA ARG A 66 15.77 10.24 1.24
C ARG A 66 15.13 10.04 -0.14
N PHE A 67 14.36 11.01 -0.59
CA PHE A 67 13.63 11.00 -1.86
C PHE A 67 14.04 12.21 -2.73
N PRO A 68 15.30 12.26 -3.20
CA PRO A 68 15.86 13.47 -3.84
C PRO A 68 15.20 13.86 -5.16
N ASN A 69 14.48 12.93 -5.79
CA ASN A 69 13.79 13.16 -7.06
C ASN A 69 12.28 13.42 -6.88
N PHE A 70 11.80 13.52 -5.64
CA PHE A 70 10.39 13.75 -5.38
C PHE A 70 10.07 15.25 -5.41
N GLU A 71 9.12 15.61 -6.26
CA GLU A 71 8.55 16.96 -6.34
C GLU A 71 7.10 16.93 -5.88
N TRP A 72 6.74 17.82 -4.95
CA TRP A 72 5.37 17.92 -4.45
C TRP A 72 4.43 18.44 -5.54
N PRO A 73 3.34 17.72 -5.88
CA PRO A 73 2.29 18.26 -6.73
C PRO A 73 1.55 19.43 -6.03
N GLU A 74 1.00 20.35 -6.83
CA GLU A 74 0.43 21.62 -6.36
C GLU A 74 -0.66 21.47 -5.29
N ASN A 75 -1.51 20.44 -5.42
CA ASN A 75 -2.67 20.23 -4.54
C ASN A 75 -2.53 19.03 -3.60
N ILE A 76 -1.31 18.57 -3.36
CA ILE A 76 -1.03 17.42 -2.49
C ILE A 76 -0.27 17.91 -1.25
N ASN A 77 -0.80 17.58 -0.08
CA ASN A 77 -0.25 17.98 1.21
C ASN A 77 0.25 16.80 2.06
N PHE A 78 0.07 15.56 1.59
CA PHE A 78 0.65 14.38 2.22
C PHE A 78 0.99 13.30 1.19
N VAL A 79 1.91 12.42 1.58
CA VAL A 79 2.25 11.21 0.82
C VAL A 79 2.39 10.01 1.76
N TYR A 80 2.25 8.83 1.19
CA TYR A 80 2.53 7.57 1.85
C TYR A 80 3.95 7.11 1.54
N PHE A 81 4.62 6.49 2.50
CA PHE A 81 5.90 5.82 2.29
C PHE A 81 6.09 4.67 3.28
N THR A 82 7.11 3.85 3.05
CA THR A 82 7.59 2.82 3.99
C THR A 82 9.10 2.91 4.06
N ASP A 83 9.76 2.30 5.04
CA ASP A 83 11.22 2.30 5.15
C ASP A 83 11.94 1.64 3.96
N GLU A 84 11.26 0.76 3.24
CA GLU A 84 11.81 0.07 2.07
C GLU A 84 11.45 0.72 0.72
N ALA A 85 10.57 1.73 0.74
CA ALA A 85 10.11 2.42 -0.47
C ALA A 85 11.24 3.25 -1.08
N THR A 86 11.37 3.19 -2.40
CA THR A 86 12.31 4.02 -3.18
C THR A 86 11.71 5.34 -3.66
N SER A 87 10.38 5.45 -3.58
CA SER A 87 9.62 6.67 -3.87
C SER A 87 8.40 6.70 -2.95
N PRO A 88 7.98 7.89 -2.49
CA PRO A 88 6.67 8.04 -1.88
C PRO A 88 5.56 7.78 -2.90
N VAL A 89 4.37 7.46 -2.39
CA VAL A 89 3.13 7.33 -3.16
C VAL A 89 2.22 8.50 -2.81
N ILE A 90 1.81 9.21 -3.86
CA ILE A 90 0.82 10.29 -3.78
C ILE A 90 -0.58 9.65 -3.84
N PRO A 91 -1.54 10.09 -2.99
CA PRO A 91 -2.95 9.72 -3.16
C PRO A 91 -3.43 10.08 -4.57
N PRO A 92 -3.99 9.13 -5.34
CA PRO A 92 -4.40 9.40 -6.71
C PRO A 92 -5.62 10.34 -6.74
N SER A 93 -5.80 11.08 -7.83
CA SER A 93 -7.03 11.85 -8.07
C SER A 93 -8.25 10.97 -8.36
N ALA A 94 -8.02 9.73 -8.81
CA ALA A 94 -9.04 8.71 -9.02
C ALA A 94 -8.50 7.34 -8.62
N TYR A 95 -9.24 6.62 -7.78
CA TYR A 95 -8.86 5.28 -7.34
C TYR A 95 -9.28 4.23 -8.37
N THR A 96 -8.29 3.48 -8.85
CA THR A 96 -8.42 2.40 -9.83
C THR A 96 -7.66 1.16 -9.35
N GLU A 97 -7.83 0.04 -10.04
CA GLU A 97 -7.02 -1.15 -9.79
C GLU A 97 -5.52 -0.82 -9.84
N ILE A 98 -5.12 -0.09 -10.88
CA ILE A 98 -3.72 0.29 -11.11
C ILE A 98 -3.21 1.09 -9.92
N SER A 99 -3.96 2.10 -9.44
CA SER A 99 -3.47 2.90 -8.31
C SER A 99 -3.28 2.07 -7.05
N VAL A 100 -4.21 1.15 -6.73
CA VAL A 100 -4.06 0.30 -5.53
C VAL A 100 -2.90 -0.67 -5.69
N GLN A 101 -2.72 -1.25 -6.88
CA GLN A 101 -1.57 -2.12 -7.18
C GLN A 101 -0.24 -1.34 -7.10
N GLU A 102 -0.22 -0.09 -7.52
CA GLU A 102 0.97 0.77 -7.41
C GLU A 102 1.28 1.13 -5.96
N LEU A 103 0.27 1.41 -5.12
CA LEU A 103 0.47 1.57 -3.68
C LEU A 103 1.17 0.34 -3.10
N ILE A 104 0.59 -0.84 -3.31
CA ILE A 104 1.12 -2.12 -2.79
C ILE A 104 2.56 -2.34 -3.28
N ARG A 105 2.80 -2.17 -4.59
CA ARG A 105 4.10 -2.43 -5.23
C ARG A 105 5.18 -1.45 -4.78
N ILE A 106 4.93 -0.15 -4.88
CA ILE A 106 5.93 0.89 -4.61
C ILE A 106 6.31 0.89 -3.13
N LEU A 107 5.31 0.71 -2.26
CA LEU A 107 5.51 0.70 -0.82
C LEU A 107 5.90 -0.68 -0.27
N LYS A 108 5.94 -1.72 -1.12
CA LYS A 108 6.19 -3.12 -0.75
C LYS A 108 5.30 -3.58 0.40
N LEU A 109 4.03 -3.19 0.34
CA LEU A 109 3.07 -3.59 1.35
C LEU A 109 2.64 -5.04 1.10
N PRO A 110 2.45 -5.86 2.13
CA PRO A 110 2.16 -7.26 1.96
C PRO A 110 0.64 -7.48 1.83
N TYR A 111 0.04 -6.89 0.80
CA TYR A 111 -1.37 -7.03 0.48
C TYR A 111 -1.56 -7.53 -0.94
N ARG A 112 -2.75 -8.05 -1.21
CA ARG A 112 -3.21 -8.42 -2.55
C ARG A 112 -4.71 -8.17 -2.66
N LEU A 113 -5.17 -7.97 -3.88
CA LEU A 113 -6.58 -7.87 -4.21
C LEU A 113 -7.01 -9.14 -4.95
N GLU A 114 -8.22 -9.61 -4.69
CA GLU A 114 -8.91 -10.57 -5.55
C GLU A 114 -10.24 -9.98 -6.01
N ASN A 115 -10.42 -9.90 -7.33
CA ASN A 115 -11.69 -9.52 -7.92
C ASN A 115 -12.53 -10.79 -8.04
N THR A 116 -13.59 -10.91 -7.25
CA THR A 116 -14.62 -11.90 -7.53
C THR A 116 -15.51 -11.32 -8.63
N GLU A 117 -15.25 -11.74 -9.87
CA GLU A 117 -16.27 -11.67 -10.91
C GLU A 117 -17.43 -12.55 -10.43
N ASP A 118 -18.65 -12.01 -10.47
CA ASP A 118 -19.85 -12.82 -10.24
C ASP A 118 -19.87 -13.92 -11.29
N THR A 119 -19.37 -15.11 -10.96
CA THR A 119 -19.66 -16.34 -11.69
C THR A 119 -21.10 -16.76 -11.38
N SER A 120 -22.05 -15.86 -11.63
CA SER A 120 -23.48 -16.14 -11.72
C SER A 120 -23.84 -16.10 -13.20
N SER A 121 -23.31 -17.05 -13.96
CA SER A 121 -23.76 -17.35 -15.32
C SER A 121 -23.63 -18.85 -15.52
N LEU A 122 -24.60 -19.59 -14.97
CA LEU A 122 -24.93 -20.97 -15.31
C LEU A 122 -26.39 -21.01 -15.76
#